data_AF-A0A925FL66-F1
#
_entry.id   AF-A0A925FL66-F1
#
_cell.length_a   1.000
_cell.length_b   1.000
_cell.length_c   1.000
_cell.angle_alpha   90.00
_cell.angle_beta   90.00
_cell.angle_gamma   90.00
#
_symmetry.space_group_name_H-M   'P 1'
#
loop_
_entity.id
_entity.type
_entity.pdbx_description
1 polymer ?
#
loop_
_entity_poly.entity_id
_entity_poly.type
_entity_poly.pdbx_seq_one_letter_code
_entity_poly.pdbx_strand_id
1 'polypeptide(L)'
;MSDTPLVARAADRPLSTRILVGNTRGPVLPLTIGGHQFVVAAGPCSVEGRDMILQTATAVRRAGAGLLRGGAFKPRTNPYAFQGLGEAGLELLAEARAESGLAIVTECLDLRHAPAIGAIADVIQVGARNMQNVPLLAAIAEQGKPVLLKRGASATIKELLGAAEYLAVHGNLRVILCERGIRTFETATRNTL
;
A
#
# COMPACT_ATOMS: atom_id res chain seq x y z
N MET A 1 -25.91 16.49 -9.73
CA MET A 1 -25.17 15.54 -8.87
C MET A 1 -24.49 16.35 -7.79
N SER A 2 -24.55 15.93 -6.52
CA SER A 2 -23.88 16.66 -5.42
C SER A 2 -22.36 16.55 -5.58
N ASP A 3 -21.64 17.65 -5.37
CA ASP A 3 -20.17 17.72 -5.32
C ASP A 3 -19.60 17.34 -3.93
N THR A 4 -20.47 16.98 -2.98
CA THR A 4 -20.05 16.59 -1.63
C THR A 4 -19.35 15.23 -1.70
N PRO A 5 -18.12 15.06 -1.18
CA PRO A 5 -17.45 13.75 -1.15
C PRO A 5 -18.29 12.69 -0.41
N LEU A 6 -18.32 11.44 -0.90
CA LEU A 6 -18.94 10.28 -0.26
C LEU A 6 -18.45 10.10 1.18
N VAL A 7 -17.14 10.29 1.41
CA VAL A 7 -16.56 10.24 2.76
C VAL A 7 -17.15 11.32 3.70
N ALA A 8 -17.57 12.46 3.15
CA ALA A 8 -18.25 13.53 3.89
C ALA A 8 -19.78 13.33 3.99
N ARG A 9 -20.36 12.47 3.14
CA ARG A 9 -21.78 12.07 3.20
C ARG A 9 -22.05 10.96 4.22
N ALA A 10 -21.02 10.32 4.75
CA ALA A 10 -21.11 9.24 5.72
C ALA A 10 -21.46 9.72 7.15
N ALA A 11 -22.30 10.75 7.30
CA ALA A 11 -22.71 11.34 8.58
C ALA A 11 -23.36 10.31 9.53
N ASP A 12 -23.93 9.23 8.98
CA ASP A 12 -24.63 8.18 9.75
C ASP A 12 -23.78 6.94 10.04
N ARG A 13 -22.50 6.91 9.64
CA ARG A 13 -21.55 5.86 10.03
C ARG A 13 -20.53 6.48 10.99
N PRO A 14 -20.16 5.80 12.09
CA PRO A 14 -18.99 6.23 12.83
C PRO A 14 -17.79 6.15 11.87
N LEU A 15 -17.32 7.30 11.39
CA LEU A 15 -16.10 7.44 10.60
C LEU A 15 -14.94 7.06 11.52
N SER A 16 -14.69 5.76 11.62
CA SER A 16 -13.52 5.25 12.31
C SER A 16 -12.31 5.54 11.44
N THR A 17 -11.39 6.35 11.95
CA THR A 17 -10.04 6.52 11.38
C THR A 17 -9.17 5.27 11.55
N ARG A 18 -9.72 4.20 12.14
CA ARG A 18 -9.05 2.94 12.43
C ARG A 18 -9.30 1.93 11.33
N ILE A 19 -8.22 1.43 10.75
CA ILE A 19 -8.22 0.36 9.74
C ILE A 19 -7.60 -0.88 10.36
N LEU A 20 -8.38 -1.96 10.46
CA LEU A 20 -7.89 -3.28 10.87
C LEU A 20 -7.19 -3.95 9.68
N VAL A 21 -5.98 -4.43 9.92
CA VAL A 21 -5.19 -5.25 8.98
C VAL A 21 -4.91 -6.59 9.64
N GLY A 22 -5.01 -7.68 8.87
CA GLY A 22 -4.94 -9.05 9.38
C GLY A 22 -6.28 -9.57 9.92
N ASN A 23 -6.28 -10.79 10.45
CA ASN A 23 -7.45 -11.45 11.04
C ASN A 23 -7.00 -12.33 12.21
N THR A 24 -7.77 -12.37 13.30
CA THR A 24 -7.53 -13.21 14.50
C THR A 24 -7.52 -14.71 14.20
N ARG A 25 -8.04 -15.15 13.05
CA ARG A 25 -8.07 -16.56 12.61
C ARG A 25 -7.02 -16.91 11.54
N GLY A 26 -6.20 -15.95 11.12
CA GLY A 26 -5.20 -16.14 10.08
C GLY A 26 -3.76 -16.15 10.61
N PRO A 27 -2.77 -16.45 9.76
CA PRO A 27 -1.35 -16.42 10.14
C PRO A 27 -0.82 -14.99 10.40
N VAL A 28 -1.61 -13.96 10.08
CA VAL A 28 -1.23 -12.55 10.22
C VAL A 28 -1.70 -12.00 11.56
N LEU A 29 -0.79 -11.42 12.32
CA LEU A 29 -1.12 -10.77 13.58
C LEU A 29 -2.06 -9.57 13.34
N PRO A 30 -3.19 -9.47 14.05
CA PRO A 30 -4.10 -8.34 13.89
C PRO A 30 -3.41 -7.06 14.34
N LEU A 31 -3.50 -6.01 13.53
CA LEU A 31 -2.99 -4.69 13.85
C LEU A 31 -3.99 -3.61 13.41
N THR A 32 -4.00 -2.49 14.12
CA THR A 32 -4.88 -1.35 13.82
C THR A 32 -4.05 -0.14 13.42
N ILE A 33 -4.23 0.34 12.19
CA ILE A 33 -3.66 1.60 11.71
C ILE A 33 -4.64 2.74 12.05
N GLY A 34 -4.14 3.86 12.55
CA GLY A 34 -4.96 5.00 13.00
C GLY A 34 -5.51 4.86 14.43
N GLY A 35 -5.02 3.86 15.18
CA GLY A 35 -5.26 3.71 16.62
C GLY A 35 -4.25 4.50 17.48
N HIS A 36 -4.10 4.11 18.74
CA HIS A 36 -3.15 4.74 19.67
C HIS A 36 -1.68 4.32 19.43
N GLN A 37 -1.46 3.24 18.68
CA GLN A 37 -0.12 2.72 18.40
C GLN A 37 0.42 3.29 17.09
N PHE A 38 1.70 3.66 17.10
CA PHE A 38 2.42 3.99 15.87
C PHE A 38 2.82 2.70 15.15
N VAL A 39 2.39 2.56 13.90
CA VAL A 39 2.59 1.34 13.11
C VAL A 39 3.73 1.53 12.13
N VAL A 40 4.68 0.59 12.13
CA VAL A 40 5.81 0.58 11.20
C VAL A 40 5.62 -0.51 10.14
N ALA A 41 5.77 -0.12 8.87
CA ALA A 41 5.94 -1.02 7.74
C ALA A 41 7.39 -0.91 7.22
N ALA A 42 8.14 -2.01 7.29
CA ALA A 42 9.56 -2.03 6.90
C ALA A 42 9.85 -3.23 5.99
N GLY A 43 10.95 -3.17 5.24
CA GLY A 43 11.32 -4.20 4.27
C GLY A 43 12.04 -3.65 3.04
N PRO A 44 12.52 -4.54 2.15
CA PRO A 44 13.43 -4.19 1.07
C PRO A 44 12.67 -3.51 -0.06
N CYS A 45 13.31 -2.60 -0.80
CA CYS A 45 12.66 -1.85 -1.90
C CYS A 45 12.05 -2.76 -2.99
N SER A 46 12.75 -3.83 -3.34
CA SER A 46 12.29 -4.88 -4.27
C SER A 46 12.45 -6.24 -3.58
N VAL A 47 11.63 -7.21 -3.97
CA VAL A 47 11.89 -8.62 -3.61
C VAL A 47 12.89 -9.17 -4.61
N GLU A 48 14.05 -9.62 -4.14
CA GLU A 48 15.19 -9.98 -4.99
C GLU A 48 15.61 -11.45 -4.84
N GLY A 49 15.12 -12.14 -3.80
CA GLY A 49 15.38 -13.56 -3.58
C GLY A 49 14.76 -14.05 -2.28
N ARG A 50 14.66 -15.37 -2.14
CA ARG A 50 14.01 -16.05 -1.01
C ARG A 50 14.72 -15.78 0.31
N ASP A 51 16.00 -16.11 0.41
CA ASP A 51 16.74 -15.97 1.67
C ASP A 51 16.76 -14.52 2.17
N MET A 52 16.93 -13.57 1.26
CA MET A 52 16.88 -12.14 1.58
C MET A 52 15.53 -11.73 2.17
N ILE A 53 14.39 -12.13 1.58
CA ILE A 53 13.09 -11.70 2.08
C ILE A 53 12.75 -12.36 3.42
N LEU A 54 13.11 -13.64 3.63
CA LEU A 54 12.85 -14.36 4.87
C LEU A 54 13.70 -13.80 6.02
N GLN A 55 14.99 -13.57 5.79
CA GLN A 55 15.86 -12.92 6.76
C GLN A 55 15.37 -11.52 7.12
N THR A 56 14.93 -10.75 6.11
CA THR A 56 14.37 -9.41 6.33
C THR A 56 13.08 -9.47 7.14
N ALA A 57 12.17 -10.39 6.84
CA ALA A 57 10.93 -10.57 7.58
C ALA A 57 11.17 -10.87 9.06
N THR A 58 12.12 -11.77 9.35
CA THR A 58 12.54 -12.09 10.71
C THR A 58 13.13 -10.87 11.43
N ALA A 59 14.01 -10.10 10.78
CA ALA A 59 14.60 -8.91 11.35
C ALA A 59 13.56 -7.81 11.62
N VAL A 60 12.66 -7.56 10.67
CA VAL A 60 11.54 -6.60 10.78
C VAL A 60 10.61 -6.98 11.93
N ARG A 61 10.27 -8.27 12.06
CA ARG A 61 9.44 -8.79 13.15
C ARG A 61 10.10 -8.60 14.51
N ARG A 62 11.39 -8.92 14.61
CA ARG A 62 12.20 -8.74 15.84
C ARG A 62 12.31 -7.28 16.26
N ALA A 63 12.35 -6.35 15.30
CA ALA A 63 12.38 -4.92 15.56
C ALA A 63 11.01 -4.34 16.00
N GLY A 64 9.95 -5.15 16.02
CA GLY A 64 8.62 -4.74 16.48
C GLY A 64 7.74 -4.07 15.43
N ALA A 65 8.13 -4.10 14.14
CA ALA A 65 7.26 -3.64 13.06
C ALA A 65 6.06 -4.58 12.88
N GLY A 66 4.93 -4.01 12.45
CA GLY A 66 3.68 -4.75 12.23
C GLY A 66 3.49 -5.23 10.80
N LEU A 67 4.20 -4.64 9.83
CA LEU A 67 4.07 -4.97 8.42
C LEU A 67 5.41 -5.16 7.74
N LEU A 68 5.45 -6.12 6.82
CA LEU A 68 6.54 -6.33 5.86
C LEU A 68 6.15 -5.70 4.53
N ARG A 69 6.94 -4.73 4.05
CA ARG A 69 6.77 -4.15 2.72
C ARG A 69 7.74 -4.78 1.72
N GLY A 70 7.28 -5.10 0.51
CA GLY A 70 8.10 -5.69 -0.55
C GLY A 70 7.55 -5.37 -1.93
N GLY A 71 8.42 -5.01 -2.89
CA GLY A 71 7.99 -4.68 -4.24
C GLY A 71 8.23 -5.86 -5.18
N ALA A 72 7.19 -6.61 -5.51
CA ALA A 72 7.26 -7.70 -6.48
C ALA A 72 7.36 -7.20 -7.93
N PHE A 73 6.68 -6.08 -8.21
CA PHE A 73 6.72 -5.35 -9.48
C PHE A 73 7.36 -3.97 -9.25
N LYS A 74 8.19 -3.48 -10.17
CA LYS A 74 8.90 -2.21 -10.00
C LYS A 74 8.66 -1.23 -11.15
N PRO A 75 8.15 -0.01 -10.88
CA PRO A 75 8.00 1.02 -11.92
C PRO A 75 9.36 1.69 -12.13
N ARG A 76 10.14 1.19 -13.08
CA ARG A 76 11.48 1.70 -13.41
C ARG A 76 11.40 2.75 -14.51
N THR A 77 12.16 3.83 -14.34
CA THR A 77 12.37 4.85 -15.38
C THR A 77 13.37 4.36 -16.43
N ASN A 78 14.32 3.51 -16.06
CA ASN A 78 15.28 2.86 -16.96
C ASN A 78 14.79 1.43 -17.29
N PRO A 79 14.57 1.07 -18.56
CA PRO A 79 14.10 -0.27 -18.95
C PRO A 79 15.10 -1.38 -18.67
N TYR A 80 16.41 -1.09 -18.61
CA TYR A 80 17.46 -2.08 -18.32
C TYR A 80 17.62 -2.39 -16.83
N ALA A 81 16.93 -1.65 -15.95
CA ALA A 81 16.96 -1.92 -14.53
C ALA A 81 16.12 -3.16 -14.19
N PHE A 82 16.46 -3.82 -13.08
CA PHE A 82 15.66 -4.94 -12.54
C PHE A 82 14.17 -4.57 -12.40
N GLN A 83 13.30 -5.34 -13.05
CA GLN A 83 11.86 -5.05 -13.13
C GLN A 83 11.05 -5.63 -11.95
N GLY A 84 11.70 -6.41 -11.08
CA GLY A 84 11.04 -7.20 -10.06
C GLY A 84 10.88 -8.66 -10.48
N LEU A 85 10.57 -9.53 -9.52
CA LEU A 85 10.32 -10.96 -9.76
C LEU A 85 8.89 -11.26 -10.21
N GLY A 86 8.00 -10.25 -10.27
CA GLY A 86 6.61 -10.44 -10.64
C GLY A 86 5.89 -11.40 -9.69
N GLU A 87 5.16 -12.37 -10.24
CA GLU A 87 4.39 -13.35 -9.46
C GLU A 87 5.27 -14.20 -8.54
N ALA A 88 6.46 -14.62 -8.97
CA ALA A 88 7.42 -15.31 -8.09
C ALA A 88 7.78 -14.44 -6.87
N GLY A 89 7.86 -13.12 -7.05
CA GLY A 89 8.06 -12.19 -5.94
C GLY A 89 6.87 -12.12 -4.97
N LEU A 90 5.64 -12.35 -5.44
CA LEU A 90 4.45 -12.43 -4.60
C LEU A 90 4.43 -13.74 -3.80
N GLU A 91 4.81 -14.86 -4.40
CA GLU A 91 4.93 -16.15 -3.71
C GLU A 91 5.94 -16.06 -2.55
N LEU A 92 7.09 -15.44 -2.79
CA LEU A 92 8.10 -15.21 -1.76
C LEU A 92 7.60 -14.31 -0.61
N LEU A 93 6.74 -13.32 -0.90
CA LEU A 93 6.08 -12.52 0.14
C LEU A 93 5.06 -13.33 0.94
N ALA A 94 4.34 -14.24 0.28
CA ALA A 94 3.40 -15.14 0.94
C ALA A 94 4.13 -16.09 1.90
N GLU A 95 5.30 -16.60 1.50
CA GLU A 95 6.17 -17.42 2.33
C GLU A 95 6.72 -16.64 3.52
N ALA A 96 7.25 -15.43 3.28
CA ALA A 96 7.74 -14.55 4.34
C ALA A 96 6.68 -14.20 5.38
N ARG A 97 5.42 -14.00 4.94
CA ARG A 97 4.27 -13.84 5.83
C ARG A 97 4.02 -15.09 6.67
N ALA A 98 4.02 -16.27 6.06
CA ALA A 98 3.76 -17.52 6.76
C ALA A 98 4.80 -17.77 7.88
N GLU A 99 6.06 -17.41 7.64
CA GLU A 99 7.14 -17.57 8.63
C GLU A 99 7.12 -16.49 9.73
N SER A 100 6.88 -15.23 9.37
CA SER A 100 7.02 -14.10 10.29
C SER A 100 5.73 -13.68 11.00
N GLY A 101 4.57 -14.02 10.43
CA GLY A 101 3.25 -13.52 10.83
C GLY A 101 3.01 -12.03 10.54
N LEU A 102 3.90 -11.37 9.79
CA LEU A 102 3.76 -9.96 9.41
C LEU A 102 2.76 -9.77 8.26
N ALA A 103 1.96 -8.71 8.34
CA ALA A 103 1.08 -8.32 7.24
C ALA A 103 1.90 -7.82 6.04
N ILE A 104 1.49 -8.18 4.81
CA ILE A 104 2.20 -7.79 3.59
C ILE A 104 1.66 -6.49 2.99
N VAL A 105 2.58 -5.57 2.70
CA VAL A 105 2.34 -4.39 1.87
C VAL A 105 3.10 -4.53 0.56
N THR A 106 2.41 -4.58 -0.57
CA THR A 106 3.02 -4.65 -1.90
C THR A 106 2.30 -3.74 -2.90
N GLU A 107 3.05 -3.24 -3.89
CA GLU A 107 2.57 -2.23 -4.83
C GLU A 107 1.90 -2.85 -6.05
N CYS A 108 0.73 -2.33 -6.41
CA CYS A 108 0.05 -2.66 -7.66
C CYS A 108 0.35 -1.58 -8.70
N LEU A 109 0.97 -1.98 -9.81
CA LEU A 109 1.37 -1.09 -10.90
C LEU A 109 0.39 -1.09 -12.07
N ASP A 110 -0.33 -2.19 -12.23
CA ASP A 110 -1.16 -2.48 -13.40
C ASP A 110 -2.40 -3.25 -12.95
N LEU A 111 -3.55 -2.88 -13.52
CA LEU A 111 -4.85 -3.47 -13.22
C LEU A 111 -4.89 -4.98 -13.48
N ARG A 112 -4.11 -5.49 -14.44
CA ARG A 112 -4.00 -6.93 -14.73
C ARG A 112 -3.46 -7.74 -13.55
N HIS A 113 -2.64 -7.10 -12.70
CA HIS A 113 -2.04 -7.75 -11.54
C HIS A 113 -2.87 -7.53 -10.26
N ALA A 114 -3.94 -6.73 -10.30
CA ALA A 114 -4.73 -6.43 -9.10
C ALA A 114 -5.31 -7.69 -8.42
N PRO A 115 -5.83 -8.71 -9.14
CA PRO A 115 -6.30 -9.95 -8.51
C PRO A 115 -5.19 -10.75 -7.82
N ALA A 116 -4.06 -10.97 -8.51
CA ALA A 116 -2.92 -11.70 -7.96
C ALA A 116 -2.32 -10.99 -6.73
N ILE A 117 -2.21 -9.66 -6.80
CA ILE A 117 -1.78 -8.84 -5.66
C ILE A 117 -2.81 -8.88 -4.54
N GLY A 118 -4.11 -8.79 -4.84
CA GLY A 118 -5.18 -8.88 -3.85
C GLY A 118 -5.22 -10.21 -3.10
N ALA A 119 -4.81 -11.31 -3.73
CA ALA A 119 -4.69 -12.61 -3.07
C ALA A 119 -3.57 -12.65 -2.02
N ILE A 120 -2.48 -11.90 -2.23
CA ILE A 120 -1.29 -11.93 -1.37
C ILE A 120 -1.20 -10.72 -0.43
N ALA A 121 -1.58 -9.53 -0.84
CA ALA A 121 -1.46 -8.32 -0.05
C ALA A 121 -2.48 -8.27 1.09
N ASP A 122 -2.02 -7.91 2.28
CA ASP A 122 -2.88 -7.48 3.38
C ASP A 122 -3.21 -6.00 3.26
N VAL A 123 -2.30 -5.22 2.65
CA VAL A 123 -2.51 -3.82 2.25
C VAL A 123 -1.96 -3.64 0.83
N ILE A 124 -2.79 -3.15 -0.10
CA ILE A 124 -2.35 -2.85 -1.46
C ILE A 124 -1.80 -1.44 -1.50
N GLN A 125 -0.55 -1.27 -1.96
CA GLN A 125 0.04 0.05 -2.16
C GLN A 125 -0.25 0.59 -3.56
N VAL A 126 -0.67 1.85 -3.64
CA VAL A 126 -0.67 2.66 -4.86
C VAL A 126 0.54 3.59 -4.81
N GLY A 127 1.46 3.44 -5.76
CA GLY A 127 2.63 4.31 -5.88
C GLY A 127 2.28 5.73 -6.30
N ALA A 128 3.15 6.69 -5.96
CA ALA A 128 2.97 8.11 -6.27
C ALA A 128 2.73 8.39 -7.77
N ARG A 129 3.31 7.59 -8.67
CA ARG A 129 3.12 7.73 -10.14
C ARG A 129 1.72 7.32 -10.61
N ASN A 130 1.06 6.48 -9.82
CA ASN A 130 -0.26 5.91 -10.12
C ASN A 130 -1.37 6.56 -9.27
N MET A 131 -1.08 7.59 -8.47
CA MET A 131 -2.08 8.23 -7.59
C MET A 131 -3.31 8.71 -8.37
N GLN A 132 -3.14 9.17 -9.61
CA GLN A 132 -4.23 9.65 -10.48
C GLN A 132 -4.61 8.63 -11.58
N ASN A 133 -4.16 7.38 -11.48
CA ASN A 133 -4.54 6.32 -12.41
C ASN A 133 -5.92 5.77 -12.01
N VAL A 134 -6.99 6.48 -12.38
CA VAL A 134 -8.37 6.18 -11.97
C VAL A 134 -8.80 4.74 -12.29
N PRO A 135 -8.54 4.18 -13.49
CA PRO A 135 -8.85 2.77 -13.77
C PRO A 135 -8.16 1.79 -12.83
N LEU A 136 -6.90 2.06 -12.46
CA LEU A 136 -6.17 1.24 -11.49
C LEU A 136 -6.76 1.38 -10.08
N LEU A 137 -7.15 2.58 -9.66
CA LEU A 137 -7.80 2.78 -8.36
C LEU A 137 -9.11 1.99 -8.26
N ALA A 138 -9.94 2.01 -9.30
CA ALA A 138 -11.17 1.22 -9.37
C ALA A 138 -10.88 -0.29 -9.23
N ALA A 139 -9.95 -0.82 -10.04
CA ALA A 139 -9.57 -2.23 -10.00
C ALA A 139 -8.98 -2.67 -8.63
N ILE A 140 -8.25 -1.78 -7.94
CA ILE A 140 -7.73 -2.03 -6.59
C ILE A 140 -8.84 -1.99 -5.54
N ALA A 141 -9.81 -1.08 -5.66
CA ALA A 141 -10.93 -0.97 -4.73
C ALA A 141 -11.75 -2.27 -4.69
N GLU A 142 -11.97 -2.90 -5.85
CA GLU A 142 -12.67 -4.17 -6.02
C GLU A 142 -12.01 -5.35 -5.30
N GLN A 143 -10.70 -5.26 -4.98
CA GLN A 143 -9.99 -6.33 -4.27
C GLN A 143 -10.37 -6.43 -2.79
N GLY A 144 -11.10 -5.45 -2.25
CA GLY A 144 -11.57 -5.50 -0.87
C GLY A 144 -10.45 -5.56 0.18
N LYS A 145 -9.27 -5.02 -0.14
CA LYS A 145 -8.14 -4.87 0.79
C LYS A 145 -7.97 -3.40 1.21
N PRO A 146 -7.45 -3.10 2.41
CA PRO A 146 -6.94 -1.77 2.72
C PRO A 146 -5.96 -1.26 1.65
N VAL A 147 -6.00 0.03 1.36
CA VAL A 147 -5.16 0.66 0.32
C VAL A 147 -4.25 1.71 0.94
N LEU A 148 -2.94 1.56 0.75
CA LEU A 148 -1.97 2.61 1.08
C LEU A 148 -1.75 3.49 -0.15
N LEU A 149 -2.33 4.69 -0.13
CA LEU A 149 -2.30 5.65 -1.24
C LEU A 149 -1.18 6.67 -1.03
N LYS A 150 -0.15 6.59 -1.87
CA LYS A 150 0.96 7.56 -1.84
C LYS A 150 0.60 8.84 -2.59
N ARG A 151 0.91 9.99 -1.99
CA ARG A 151 0.77 11.29 -2.65
C ARG A 151 1.64 11.38 -3.91
N GLY A 152 1.06 11.88 -4.99
CA GLY A 152 1.77 12.19 -6.23
C GLY A 152 2.77 13.32 -6.01
N ALA A 153 3.92 13.27 -6.68
CA ALA A 153 5.02 14.21 -6.43
C ALA A 153 4.66 15.69 -6.70
N SER A 154 3.62 15.97 -7.49
CA SER A 154 3.15 17.33 -7.75
C SER A 154 1.68 17.52 -7.36
N ALA A 155 1.10 16.55 -6.64
CA ALA A 155 -0.29 16.61 -6.24
C ALA A 155 -0.48 17.54 -5.04
N THR A 156 -1.52 18.34 -5.08
CA THR A 156 -2.07 19.06 -3.93
C THR A 156 -2.75 18.11 -2.95
N ILE A 157 -3.04 18.58 -1.73
CA ILE A 157 -3.83 17.81 -0.77
C ILE A 157 -5.25 17.54 -1.30
N LYS A 158 -5.84 18.50 -2.01
CA LYS A 158 -7.17 18.33 -2.64
C LYS A 158 -7.17 17.18 -3.63
N GLU A 159 -6.14 17.06 -4.47
CA GLU A 159 -6.02 15.97 -5.44
C GLU A 159 -5.74 14.62 -4.77
N LEU A 160 -4.96 14.59 -3.69
CA LEU A 160 -4.76 13.38 -2.89
C LEU A 160 -6.09 12.88 -2.30
N LEU A 161 -6.87 13.77 -1.69
CA LEU A 161 -8.17 13.43 -1.13
C LEU A 161 -9.17 13.03 -2.23
N GLY A 162 -9.11 13.66 -3.41
CA GLY A 162 -9.89 13.24 -4.57
C GLY A 162 -9.52 11.85 -5.09
N ALA A 163 -8.23 11.48 -5.07
CA ALA A 163 -7.80 10.13 -5.41
C ALA A 163 -8.29 9.09 -4.37
N ALA A 164 -8.30 9.43 -3.09
CA ALA A 164 -8.89 8.58 -2.04
C ALA A 164 -10.41 8.42 -2.24
N GLU A 165 -11.09 9.48 -2.68
CA GLU A 165 -12.52 9.46 -2.99
C GLU A 165 -12.83 8.50 -4.15
N TYR A 166 -11.96 8.39 -5.16
CA TYR A 166 -12.10 7.37 -6.22
C TYR A 166 -12.10 5.94 -5.68
N LEU A 167 -11.32 5.64 -4.63
CA LEU A 167 -11.38 4.33 -3.96
C LEU A 167 -12.70 4.15 -3.20
N ALA A 168 -13.17 5.22 -2.54
CA ALA A 168 -14.40 5.22 -1.76
C ALA A 168 -15.66 4.99 -2.61
N VAL A 169 -15.78 5.68 -3.75
CA VAL A 169 -16.94 5.53 -4.67
C VAL A 169 -17.00 4.14 -5.31
N HIS A 170 -15.87 3.44 -5.42
CA HIS A 170 -15.80 2.03 -5.83
C HIS A 170 -15.91 1.05 -4.64
N GLY A 171 -16.43 1.52 -3.49
CA GLY A 171 -16.82 0.67 -2.38
C GLY A 171 -15.73 0.43 -1.33
N ASN A 172 -14.55 1.05 -1.43
CA ASN A 172 -13.45 0.82 -0.50
C ASN A 172 -13.09 2.07 0.31
N LEU A 173 -13.63 2.15 1.54
CA LEU A 173 -13.37 3.23 2.49
C LEU A 173 -12.08 3.03 3.32
N ARG A 174 -11.37 1.90 3.17
CA ARG A 174 -10.17 1.59 3.98
C ARG A 174 -8.91 2.15 3.32
N VAL A 175 -8.79 3.47 3.31
CA VAL A 175 -7.68 4.19 2.67
C VAL A 175 -6.71 4.74 3.72
N ILE A 176 -5.42 4.39 3.58
CA ILE A 176 -4.30 4.89 4.37
C ILE A 176 -3.54 5.89 3.51
N LEU A 177 -3.54 7.16 3.90
CA LEU A 177 -2.81 8.20 3.18
C LEU A 177 -1.32 8.16 3.54
N CYS A 178 -0.45 8.26 2.53
CA CYS A 178 0.99 8.26 2.72
C CYS A 178 1.62 9.49 2.04
N GLU A 179 2.01 10.46 2.87
CA GLU A 179 2.90 11.54 2.45
C GLU A 179 4.29 10.96 2.14
N ARG A 180 4.93 11.46 1.07
CA ARG A 180 6.20 10.95 0.56
C ARG A 180 7.07 12.02 -0.10
N GLY A 181 6.72 13.27 0.12
CA GLY A 181 7.36 14.47 -0.40
C GLY A 181 6.91 14.85 -1.80
N ILE A 182 6.92 16.15 -2.05
CA ILE A 182 6.61 16.80 -3.32
C ILE A 182 7.87 17.24 -4.07
N ARG A 183 7.74 17.52 -5.36
CA ARG A 183 8.77 18.11 -6.20
C ARG A 183 8.73 19.62 -6.03
N THR A 184 9.89 20.20 -5.76
CA THR A 184 10.10 21.64 -5.63
C THR A 184 11.29 22.04 -6.50
N PHE A 185 11.76 23.27 -6.39
CA PHE A 185 13.01 23.72 -7.03
C PHE A 185 14.27 23.22 -6.27
N GLU A 186 14.11 22.68 -5.06
CA GLU A 186 15.22 22.18 -4.24
C GLU A 186 15.88 20.95 -4.87
N THR A 187 17.21 20.88 -4.78
CA THR A 187 18.04 19.80 -5.36
C THR A 187 18.82 18.99 -4.33
N ALA A 188 18.94 19.47 -3.08
CA ALA A 188 19.57 18.75 -1.98
C ALA A 188 18.81 17.49 -1.56
N THR A 189 17.51 17.44 -1.84
CA THR A 189 16.66 16.27 -1.59
C THR A 189 15.96 15.82 -2.86
N ARG A 190 15.66 14.52 -2.96
CA ARG A 190 14.91 13.97 -4.09
C ARG A 190 13.48 14.56 -4.17
N ASN A 191 12.89 14.82 -3.01
CA ASN A 191 11.58 15.42 -2.80
C ASN A 191 11.58 16.14 -1.45
N THR A 192 10.85 17.25 -1.33
CA THR A 192 10.65 17.99 -0.07
C THR A 192 9.47 17.37 0.68
N LEU A 193 9.69 16.90 1.91
CA LEU A 193 8.64 16.34 2.78
C LEU A 193 7.78 17.45 3.39
#